data_AF-A0A1G2DX56-F1
#
_entry.id   AF-A0A1G2DX56-F1
#
_cell.length_a   1.000
_cell.length_b   1.000
_cell.length_c   1.000
_cell.angle_alpha   90.00
_cell.angle_beta   90.00
_cell.angle_gamma   90.00
#
_symmetry.space_group_name_H-M   'P 1'
#
loop_
_entity.id
_entity.type
_entity.pdbx_description
1 polymer ?
#
loop_
_entity_poly.entity_id
_entity_poly.type
_entity_poly.pdbx_seq_one_letter_code
_entity_poly.pdbx_strand_id
1 'polypeptide(L)'
;MIKILNRKKINGKSIFHRKTGILVQILIPLLFLGLPILFLTYSESIGRTFLPFLPEGTAKKIPLYIKDIEFQTRLILILTFILALFLGALISWRFSRSLGRVSDGLKKVLTGDLDFRIKIGSYDEIGEVSHFLNRLVDNLKASRLKLLERETELQEKSLQLTEKIKSLEASSLEAERTRLATLNILEDVEEARVAIQGRLEELEKFNKLAVGRELRMMDLKEEIKKLKEELEEQRSFSVGRNKKITNKKT
;
A
#
# COMPACT_ATOMS: atom_id res chain seq x y z
N MET A 1 -23.90 4.82 3.34
CA MET A 1 -24.91 3.84 2.90
C MET A 1 -24.21 2.66 2.21
N ILE A 2 -23.58 1.77 2.98
CA ILE A 2 -22.98 0.52 2.47
C ILE A 2 -23.67 -0.63 3.19
N LYS A 3 -24.44 -1.37 2.41
CA LYS A 3 -25.44 -2.35 2.80
C LYS A 3 -24.71 -3.64 3.23
N ILE A 4 -24.80 -3.95 4.52
CA ILE A 4 -24.94 -5.28 5.12
C ILE A 4 -24.62 -6.44 4.17
N LEU A 5 -23.37 -6.91 4.15
CA LEU A 5 -23.05 -8.24 3.65
C LEU A 5 -23.41 -9.27 4.72
N ASN A 6 -24.68 -9.62 4.63
CA ASN A 6 -25.35 -10.83 5.09
C ASN A 6 -24.38 -11.96 5.49
N ARG A 7 -24.28 -12.21 6.80
CA ARG A 7 -23.69 -13.43 7.39
C ARG A 7 -24.49 -14.63 6.88
N LYS A 8 -24.05 -15.25 5.79
CA LYS A 8 -24.52 -16.59 5.41
C LYS A 8 -23.99 -17.57 6.44
N LYS A 9 -24.88 -17.93 7.37
CA LYS A 9 -24.83 -19.05 8.31
C LYS A 9 -24.01 -20.20 7.73
N ILE A 10 -22.77 -20.37 8.21
CA ILE A 10 -21.99 -21.59 7.96
C ILE A 10 -22.70 -22.66 8.78
N ASN A 11 -23.56 -23.43 8.13
CA ASN A 11 -24.21 -24.60 8.72
C ASN A 11 -23.12 -25.61 9.10
N GLY A 12 -22.67 -25.57 10.36
CA GLY A 12 -21.77 -26.54 10.98
C GLY A 12 -22.44 -27.90 11.22
N LYS A 13 -23.01 -28.51 10.17
CA LYS A 13 -23.68 -29.82 10.25
C LYS A 13 -23.13 -30.91 9.32
N SER A 14 -22.08 -30.66 8.53
CA SER A 14 -21.63 -31.63 7.52
C SER A 14 -20.57 -32.64 8.00
N ILE A 15 -19.72 -32.29 8.98
CA ILE A 15 -18.49 -33.07 9.23
C ILE A 15 -18.74 -34.32 10.12
N PHE A 16 -19.90 -34.43 10.78
CA PHE A 16 -20.14 -35.48 11.79
C PHE A 16 -20.86 -36.75 11.26
N HIS A 17 -21.31 -36.78 10.00
CA HIS A 17 -22.09 -37.92 9.48
C HIS A 17 -21.28 -39.10 8.92
N ARG A 18 -19.95 -39.01 8.81
CA ARG A 18 -19.11 -40.10 8.25
C ARG A 18 -18.17 -40.81 9.22
N LYS A 19 -17.99 -40.31 10.46
CA LYS A 19 -17.25 -41.10 11.48
C LYS A 19 -17.98 -42.41 11.79
N THR A 20 -19.31 -42.39 11.78
CA THR A 20 -20.14 -43.59 11.81
C THR A 20 -19.95 -44.45 10.56
N GLY A 21 -19.84 -43.85 9.37
CA GLY A 21 -19.62 -44.57 8.11
C GLY A 21 -18.30 -45.35 8.04
N ILE A 22 -17.16 -44.75 8.42
CA ILE A 22 -15.85 -45.44 8.41
C ILE A 22 -15.79 -46.54 9.46
N LEU A 23 -16.28 -46.25 10.68
CA LEU A 23 -16.38 -47.26 11.73
C LEU A 23 -17.27 -48.42 11.28
N VAL A 24 -18.43 -48.14 10.70
CA VAL A 24 -19.34 -49.16 10.15
C VAL A 24 -18.68 -49.93 8.99
N GLN A 25 -17.90 -49.27 8.13
CA GLN A 25 -17.18 -49.93 7.03
C GLN A 25 -16.04 -50.86 7.49
N ILE A 26 -15.44 -50.62 8.66
CA ILE A 26 -14.41 -51.48 9.23
C ILE A 26 -15.04 -52.56 10.12
N LEU A 27 -16.08 -52.20 10.88
CA LEU A 27 -16.74 -53.09 11.83
C LEU A 27 -17.58 -54.15 11.11
N ILE A 28 -18.28 -53.80 10.01
CA ILE A 28 -19.13 -54.75 9.27
C ILE A 28 -18.32 -55.94 8.72
N PRO A 29 -17.20 -55.75 7.99
CA PRO A 29 -16.38 -56.86 7.52
C PRO A 29 -15.80 -57.70 8.65
N LEU A 30 -15.38 -57.05 9.76
CA LEU A 30 -14.84 -57.73 10.94
C LEU A 30 -15.90 -58.65 11.57
N LEU A 31 -17.15 -58.17 11.68
CA LEU A 31 -18.28 -58.93 12.23
C LEU A 31 -18.70 -60.07 11.28
N PHE A 32 -18.72 -59.80 9.96
CA PHE A 32 -19.07 -60.79 8.93
C PHE A 32 -18.03 -61.90 8.77
N LEU A 33 -16.75 -61.62 9.01
CA LEU A 33 -15.68 -62.63 8.99
C LEU A 33 -15.55 -63.34 10.35
N GLY A 34 -15.73 -62.63 11.46
CA GLY A 34 -15.55 -63.20 12.81
C GLY A 34 -16.62 -64.22 13.20
N LEU A 35 -17.90 -63.94 12.96
CA LEU A 35 -19.00 -64.83 13.36
C LEU A 35 -18.95 -66.22 12.71
N PRO A 36 -18.72 -66.36 11.38
CA PRO A 36 -18.65 -67.68 10.77
C PRO A 36 -17.37 -68.44 11.13
N ILE A 37 -16.25 -67.74 11.36
CA ILE A 37 -15.01 -68.36 11.86
C ILE A 37 -15.25 -68.95 13.25
N LEU A 38 -15.88 -68.19 14.15
CA LEU A 38 -16.28 -68.70 15.47
C LEU A 38 -17.21 -69.91 15.32
N PHE A 39 -18.23 -69.83 14.47
CA PHE A 39 -19.14 -70.96 14.23
C PHE A 39 -18.41 -72.23 13.76
N LEU A 40 -17.45 -72.12 12.82
CA LEU A 40 -16.63 -73.25 12.37
C LEU A 40 -15.81 -73.85 13.52
N THR A 41 -15.18 -73.01 14.35
CA THR A 41 -14.40 -73.50 15.50
C THR A 41 -15.28 -74.18 16.57
N TYR A 42 -16.49 -73.66 16.80
CA TYR A 42 -17.43 -74.23 17.75
C TYR A 42 -18.10 -75.49 17.22
N SER A 43 -18.46 -75.56 15.93
CA SER A 43 -19.06 -76.75 15.33
C SER A 43 -18.12 -77.95 15.42
N GLU A 44 -16.83 -77.74 15.18
CA GLU A 44 -15.81 -78.78 15.29
C GLU A 44 -15.61 -79.22 16.75
N SER A 45 -15.61 -78.28 17.71
CA SER A 45 -15.48 -78.58 19.14
C SER A 45 -16.69 -79.37 19.69
N ILE A 46 -17.91 -78.95 19.36
CA ILE A 46 -19.16 -79.61 19.76
C ILE A 46 -19.25 -81.01 19.13
N GLY A 47 -18.86 -81.14 17.85
CA GLY A 47 -18.83 -82.43 17.17
C GLY A 47 -17.87 -83.44 17.80
N ARG A 48 -16.73 -83.00 18.35
CA ARG A 48 -15.79 -83.91 19.03
C ARG A 48 -16.23 -84.32 20.43
N THR A 49 -16.86 -83.40 21.17
CA THR A 49 -17.18 -83.59 22.59
C THR A 49 -18.56 -84.20 22.83
N PHE A 50 -19.57 -83.83 22.04
CA PHE A 50 -20.97 -84.18 22.31
C PHE A 50 -21.49 -85.36 21.49
N LEU A 51 -20.91 -85.60 20.30
CA LEU A 51 -21.34 -86.64 19.37
C LEU A 51 -21.30 -88.08 19.94
N PRO A 52 -20.34 -88.47 20.80
CA PRO A 52 -20.33 -89.80 21.44
C PRO A 52 -21.50 -90.05 22.40
N PHE A 53 -22.18 -89.00 22.87
CA PHE A 53 -23.26 -89.09 23.86
C PHE A 53 -24.67 -89.13 23.24
N LEU A 54 -24.77 -89.19 21.91
CA LEU A 54 -26.04 -89.19 21.19
C LEU A 54 -26.54 -90.61 20.87
N PRO A 55 -27.86 -90.86 20.87
CA PRO A 55 -28.44 -92.13 20.43
C PRO A 55 -27.96 -92.54 19.03
N GLU A 56 -27.71 -93.84 18.79
CA GLU A 56 -27.07 -94.35 17.56
C GLU A 56 -27.76 -93.90 16.26
N GLY A 57 -29.09 -93.78 16.28
CA GLY A 57 -29.88 -93.35 15.12
C GLY A 57 -29.62 -91.89 14.70
N THR A 58 -29.33 -91.00 15.65
CA THR A 58 -29.01 -89.59 15.38
C THR A 58 -27.51 -89.39 15.16
N ALA A 59 -26.67 -90.09 15.93
CA ALA A 59 -25.20 -90.03 15.82
C ALA A 59 -24.68 -90.37 14.40
N LYS A 60 -25.38 -91.22 13.64
CA LYS A 60 -24.97 -91.63 12.30
C LYS A 60 -25.24 -90.60 11.20
N LYS A 61 -26.24 -89.72 11.36
CA LYS A 61 -26.64 -88.73 10.32
C LYS A 61 -26.05 -87.34 10.55
N ILE A 62 -25.81 -86.96 11.81
CA ILE A 62 -25.32 -85.63 12.21
C ILE A 62 -23.97 -85.26 11.56
N PRO A 63 -22.96 -86.15 11.46
CA PRO A 63 -21.66 -85.80 10.86
C PRO A 63 -21.76 -85.41 9.38
N LEU A 64 -22.73 -85.98 8.65
CA LEU A 64 -22.93 -85.67 7.24
C LEU A 64 -23.46 -84.23 7.09
N TYR A 65 -24.48 -83.87 7.88
CA TYR A 65 -25.04 -82.51 7.88
C TYR A 65 -24.02 -81.44 8.34
N ILE A 66 -23.18 -81.75 9.34
CA ILE A 66 -22.15 -80.80 9.81
C ILE A 66 -21.14 -80.52 8.69
N LYS A 67 -20.68 -81.54 7.96
CA LYS A 67 -19.72 -81.35 6.86
C LYS A 67 -20.26 -80.48 5.73
N ASP A 68 -21.53 -80.65 5.38
CA ASP A 68 -22.19 -79.84 4.34
C ASP A 68 -22.32 -78.37 4.78
N ILE A 69 -22.72 -78.13 6.03
CA ILE A 69 -22.83 -76.78 6.61
C ILE A 69 -21.45 -76.12 6.68
N GLU A 70 -20.42 -76.85 7.11
CA GLU A 70 -19.04 -76.33 7.15
C GLU A 70 -18.53 -75.97 5.74
N PHE A 71 -18.82 -76.81 4.74
CA PHE A 71 -18.43 -76.54 3.36
C PHE A 71 -19.12 -75.27 2.82
N GLN A 72 -20.44 -75.15 3.00
CA GLN A 72 -21.20 -73.94 2.63
C GLN A 72 -20.67 -72.69 3.36
N THR A 73 -20.35 -72.81 4.65
CA THR A 73 -19.80 -71.71 5.45
C THR A 73 -18.42 -71.26 4.93
N ARG A 74 -17.53 -72.20 4.58
CA ARG A 74 -16.23 -71.88 3.97
C ARG A 74 -16.39 -71.19 2.60
N LEU A 75 -17.32 -71.64 1.78
CA LEU A 75 -17.61 -70.99 0.49
C LEU A 75 -18.09 -69.55 0.68
N ILE A 76 -19.02 -69.31 1.62
CA ILE A 76 -19.52 -67.97 1.94
C ILE A 76 -18.38 -67.06 2.46
N LEU A 77 -17.50 -67.58 3.31
CA LEU A 77 -16.35 -66.83 3.82
C LEU A 77 -15.39 -66.41 2.70
N ILE A 78 -15.06 -67.32 1.78
CA ILE A 78 -14.19 -67.00 0.64
C ILE A 78 -14.85 -65.95 -0.26
N LEU A 79 -16.15 -66.11 -0.55
CA LEU A 79 -16.88 -65.18 -1.41
C LEU A 79 -16.99 -63.78 -0.78
N THR A 80 -17.26 -63.69 0.52
CA THR A 80 -17.33 -62.41 1.24
C THR A 80 -15.95 -61.75 1.33
N PHE A 81 -14.88 -62.53 1.52
CA PHE A 81 -13.51 -62.02 1.50
C PHE A 81 -13.14 -61.43 0.14
N ILE A 82 -13.43 -62.14 -0.96
CA ILE A 82 -13.20 -61.66 -2.32
C ILE A 82 -14.00 -60.37 -2.58
N LEU A 83 -15.28 -60.34 -2.17
CA LEU A 83 -16.13 -59.16 -2.33
C LEU A 83 -15.60 -57.97 -1.53
N ALA A 84 -15.10 -58.19 -0.31
CA ALA A 84 -14.50 -57.14 0.51
C ALA A 84 -13.23 -56.57 -0.13
N LEU A 85 -12.35 -57.41 -0.67
CA LEU A 85 -11.16 -56.96 -1.42
C LEU A 85 -11.56 -56.15 -2.67
N PHE A 86 -12.56 -56.62 -3.40
CA PHE A 86 -13.06 -55.94 -4.60
C PHE A 86 -13.64 -54.55 -4.28
N LEU A 87 -14.52 -54.45 -3.28
CA LEU A 87 -15.09 -53.18 -2.85
C LEU A 87 -14.03 -52.24 -2.27
N GLY A 88 -13.10 -52.77 -1.48
CA GLY A 88 -11.97 -52.01 -0.93
C GLY A 88 -11.11 -51.40 -2.03
N ALA A 89 -10.76 -52.18 -3.06
CA ALA A 89 -10.02 -51.69 -4.22
C ALA A 89 -10.80 -50.61 -4.99
N LEU A 90 -12.11 -50.82 -5.21
CA LEU A 90 -12.97 -49.87 -5.94
C LEU A 90 -13.08 -48.52 -5.22
N ILE A 91 -13.29 -48.55 -3.90
CA ILE A 91 -13.33 -47.34 -3.07
C ILE A 91 -11.96 -46.66 -3.08
N SER A 92 -10.88 -47.41 -2.82
CA SER A 92 -9.52 -46.87 -2.80
C SER A 92 -9.16 -46.17 -4.10
N TRP A 93 -9.46 -46.78 -5.24
CA TRP A 93 -9.21 -46.19 -6.56
C TRP A 93 -9.98 -44.88 -6.77
N ARG A 94 -11.26 -44.83 -6.41
CA ARG A 94 -12.10 -43.62 -6.51
C ARG A 94 -11.57 -42.48 -5.65
N PHE A 95 -11.23 -42.76 -4.40
CA PHE A 95 -10.72 -41.76 -3.45
C PHE A 95 -9.34 -41.25 -3.85
N SER A 96 -8.41 -42.15 -4.16
CA SER A 96 -7.04 -41.81 -4.55
C SER A 96 -7.01 -40.93 -5.79
N ARG A 97 -7.83 -41.24 -6.81
CA ARG A 97 -7.94 -40.42 -8.03
C ARG A 97 -8.52 -39.03 -7.76
N SER A 98 -9.46 -38.92 -6.81
CA SER A 98 -10.05 -37.62 -6.46
C SER A 98 -9.06 -36.74 -5.70
N LEU A 99 -8.38 -37.31 -4.70
CA LEU A 99 -7.36 -36.61 -3.91
C LEU A 99 -6.15 -36.21 -4.77
N GLY A 100 -5.72 -37.09 -5.69
CA GLY A 100 -4.65 -36.80 -6.65
C GLY A 100 -4.95 -35.56 -7.48
N ARG A 101 -6.17 -35.43 -8.02
CA ARG A 101 -6.57 -34.23 -8.79
C ARG A 101 -6.51 -32.94 -7.99
N VAL A 102 -6.92 -32.98 -6.72
CA VAL A 102 -6.83 -31.81 -5.82
C VAL A 102 -5.38 -31.47 -5.51
N SER A 103 -4.56 -32.48 -5.21
CA SER A 103 -3.12 -32.31 -4.96
C SER A 103 -2.39 -31.72 -6.17
N ASP A 104 -2.65 -32.23 -7.37
CA ASP A 104 -2.07 -31.72 -8.61
C ASP A 104 -2.52 -30.28 -8.90
N GLY A 105 -3.79 -29.97 -8.64
CA GLY A 105 -4.30 -28.61 -8.73
C GLY A 105 -3.58 -27.66 -7.77
N LEU A 106 -3.35 -28.07 -6.53
CA LEU A 106 -2.60 -27.28 -5.56
C LEU A 106 -1.14 -27.07 -5.99
N LYS A 107 -0.47 -28.09 -6.53
CA LYS A 107 0.89 -27.96 -7.07
C LYS A 107 0.96 -26.91 -8.18
N LYS A 108 -0.02 -26.88 -9.09
CA LYS A 108 -0.09 -25.85 -10.15
C LYS A 108 -0.21 -24.44 -9.58
N VAL A 109 -1.06 -24.26 -8.57
CA VAL A 109 -1.20 -22.97 -7.88
C VAL A 109 0.10 -22.55 -7.23
N LEU A 110 0.83 -23.47 -6.59
CA LEU A 110 2.14 -23.21 -5.98
C LEU A 110 3.20 -22.82 -7.02
N THR A 111 3.12 -23.35 -8.24
CA THR A 111 4.00 -22.95 -9.36
C THR A 111 3.59 -21.63 -10.04
N GLY A 112 2.51 -20.99 -9.58
CA GLY A 112 2.03 -19.72 -10.10
C GLY A 112 1.03 -19.80 -11.26
N ASP A 113 0.58 -21.01 -11.64
CA ASP A 113 -0.52 -21.21 -12.59
C ASP A 113 -1.86 -20.96 -11.90
N LEU A 114 -2.42 -19.77 -12.14
CA LEU A 114 -3.72 -19.34 -11.60
C LEU A 114 -4.85 -19.44 -12.65
N ASP A 115 -4.58 -19.99 -13.83
CA ASP A 115 -5.56 -20.18 -14.90
C ASP A 115 -6.16 -21.59 -14.88
N PHE A 116 -5.44 -22.55 -14.28
CA PHE A 116 -5.97 -23.89 -14.04
C PHE A 116 -7.21 -23.90 -13.14
N ARG A 117 -8.14 -24.83 -13.41
CA ARG A 117 -9.31 -25.12 -12.57
C ARG A 117 -9.47 -26.62 -12.38
N ILE A 118 -9.81 -27.02 -11.15
CA ILE A 118 -10.12 -28.40 -10.84
C ILE A 118 -11.54 -28.71 -11.33
N LYS A 119 -11.66 -29.73 -12.20
CA LYS A 119 -12.97 -30.22 -12.67
C LYS A 119 -13.73 -30.89 -11.54
N ILE A 120 -14.94 -30.40 -11.29
CA ILE A 120 -15.79 -30.84 -10.19
C ILE A 120 -16.76 -31.89 -10.74
N GLY A 121 -16.51 -33.15 -10.38
CA GLY A 121 -17.35 -34.29 -10.78
C GLY A 121 -17.95 -35.02 -9.58
N SER A 122 -17.80 -34.46 -8.37
CA SER A 122 -18.27 -35.07 -7.14
C SER A 122 -19.12 -34.05 -6.38
N TYR A 123 -20.24 -34.50 -5.82
CA TYR A 123 -21.15 -33.70 -4.99
C TYR A 123 -20.92 -33.93 -3.48
N ASP A 124 -19.79 -34.55 -3.14
CA ASP A 124 -19.38 -34.85 -1.77
C ASP A 124 -18.39 -33.81 -1.23
N GLU A 125 -17.81 -34.10 -0.07
CA GLU A 125 -16.86 -33.22 0.62
C GLU A 125 -15.63 -32.93 -0.25
N ILE A 126 -15.21 -33.86 -1.11
CA ILE A 126 -14.08 -33.65 -2.02
C ILE A 126 -14.45 -32.66 -3.14
N GLY A 127 -15.70 -32.71 -3.60
CA GLY A 127 -16.26 -31.70 -4.49
C GLY A 127 -16.26 -30.31 -3.86
N GLU A 128 -16.70 -30.22 -2.60
CA GLU A 128 -16.70 -28.96 -1.84
C GLU A 128 -15.29 -28.39 -1.68
N VAL A 129 -14.30 -29.20 -1.30
CA VAL A 129 -12.89 -28.78 -1.22
C VAL A 129 -12.39 -28.27 -2.59
N SER A 130 -12.77 -28.94 -3.68
CA SER A 130 -12.42 -28.50 -5.04
C SER A 130 -13.02 -27.13 -5.37
N HIS A 131 -14.27 -26.87 -4.97
CA HIS A 131 -14.90 -25.55 -5.10
C HIS A 131 -14.16 -24.48 -4.30
N PHE A 132 -13.80 -24.77 -3.05
CA PHE A 132 -13.06 -23.84 -2.20
C PHE A 132 -11.69 -23.50 -2.80
N LEU A 133 -10.97 -24.50 -3.30
CA LEU A 133 -9.67 -24.29 -3.92
C LEU A 133 -9.79 -23.44 -5.20
N ASN A 134 -10.77 -23.69 -6.07
CA ASN A 134 -11.00 -22.84 -7.24
C ASN A 134 -11.28 -21.38 -6.85
N ARG A 135 -12.09 -21.13 -5.81
CA ARG A 135 -12.34 -19.76 -5.30
C ARG A 135 -11.07 -19.11 -4.74
N LEU A 136 -10.20 -19.88 -4.06
CA LEU A 136 -8.92 -19.38 -3.61
C LEU A 136 -8.04 -18.94 -4.79
N VAL A 137 -8.02 -19.71 -5.87
CA VAL A 137 -7.30 -19.36 -7.11
C VAL A 137 -7.85 -18.08 -7.73
N ASP A 138 -9.17 -17.92 -7.79
CA ASP A 138 -9.81 -16.70 -8.29
C ASP A 138 -9.39 -15.47 -7.47
N ASN A 139 -9.38 -15.60 -6.14
CA ASN A 139 -8.98 -14.52 -5.23
C ASN A 139 -7.50 -14.17 -5.37
N LEU A 140 -6.62 -15.17 -5.51
CA LEU A 140 -5.20 -14.94 -5.76
C LEU A 140 -4.97 -14.21 -7.08
N LYS A 141 -5.69 -14.61 -8.14
CA LYS A 141 -5.62 -13.94 -9.45
C LYS A 141 -6.06 -12.48 -9.35
N ALA A 142 -7.19 -12.22 -8.68
CA ALA A 142 -7.68 -10.86 -8.46
C ALA A 142 -6.71 -10.01 -7.62
N SER A 143 -6.10 -10.59 -6.59
CA SER A 143 -5.09 -9.90 -5.76
C SER A 143 -3.85 -9.54 -6.57
N ARG A 144 -3.39 -10.44 -7.45
CA ARG A 144 -2.24 -10.19 -8.32
C ARG A 144 -2.52 -9.05 -9.31
N LEU A 145 -3.70 -9.02 -9.92
CA LEU A 145 -4.09 -7.93 -10.82
C LEU A 145 -4.10 -6.57 -10.10
N LYS A 146 -4.68 -6.52 -8.89
CA LYS A 146 -4.65 -5.30 -8.08
C LYS A 146 -3.24 -4.83 -7.73
N LEU A 147 -2.32 -5.76 -7.47
CA LEU A 147 -0.92 -5.40 -7.19
C LEU A 147 -0.26 -4.79 -8.43
N LEU A 148 -0.50 -5.35 -9.62
CA LEU A 148 0.01 -4.79 -10.87
C LEU A 148 -0.55 -3.40 -11.15
N GLU A 149 -1.85 -3.18 -10.94
CA GLU A 149 -2.47 -1.85 -11.07
C GLU A 149 -1.85 -0.82 -10.10
N ARG A 150 -1.53 -1.24 -8.87
CA ARG A 150 -0.86 -0.38 -7.89
C ARG A 150 0.58 -0.10 -8.26
N GLU A 151 1.28 -1.07 -8.81
CA GLU A 151 2.65 -0.90 -9.30
C GLU A 151 2.70 0.14 -10.43
N THR A 152 1.77 0.07 -11.39
CA THR A 152 1.66 1.07 -12.45
C THR A 152 1.30 2.46 -11.90
N GLU A 153 0.37 2.54 -10.95
CA GLU A 153 -0.01 3.80 -10.29
C GLU A 153 1.19 4.44 -9.56
N LEU A 154 2.00 3.63 -8.87
CA LEU A 154 3.21 4.09 -8.18
C LEU A 154 4.29 4.56 -9.16
N GLN A 155 4.46 3.87 -10.28
CA GLN A 155 5.40 4.28 -11.33
C GLN A 155 5.00 5.63 -11.93
N GLU A 156 3.72 5.84 -12.26
CA GLU A 156 3.22 7.12 -12.76
C GLU A 156 3.44 8.25 -11.75
N LYS A 157 3.12 8.01 -10.46
CA LYS A 157 3.36 8.99 -9.39
C LYS A 157 4.85 9.30 -9.21
N SER A 158 5.72 8.30 -9.33
CA SER A 158 7.18 8.49 -9.25
C SER A 158 7.69 9.39 -10.38
N LEU A 159 7.17 9.22 -11.60
CA LEU A 159 7.51 10.08 -12.73
C LEU A 159 7.02 11.51 -12.51
N GLN A 160 5.77 11.69 -12.06
CA GLN A 160 5.23 13.01 -11.74
C GLN A 160 6.02 13.72 -10.64
N LEU A 161 6.42 13.00 -9.58
CA LEU A 161 7.24 13.57 -8.51
C LEU A 161 8.62 14.00 -9.04
N THR A 162 9.22 13.20 -9.93
CA THR A 162 10.52 13.52 -10.54
C THR A 162 10.42 14.77 -11.41
N GLU A 163 9.36 14.90 -12.20
CA GLU A 163 9.09 16.11 -12.99
C GLU A 163 8.87 17.33 -12.09
N LYS A 164 8.09 17.16 -11.02
CA LYS A 164 7.85 18.24 -10.04
C LYS A 164 9.13 18.69 -9.35
N ILE A 165 10.01 17.76 -8.96
CA ILE A 165 11.33 18.07 -8.38
C ILE A 165 12.14 18.93 -9.36
N LYS A 166 12.23 18.53 -10.64
CA LYS A 166 12.94 19.33 -11.66
C LYS A 166 12.36 20.73 -11.82
N SER A 167 11.03 20.86 -11.82
CA SER A 167 10.37 22.17 -11.91
C SER A 167 10.65 23.05 -10.69
N LEU A 168 10.66 22.45 -9.49
CA LEU A 168 10.98 23.14 -8.24
C LEU A 168 12.44 23.59 -8.22
N GLU A 169 13.38 22.74 -8.62
CA GLU A 169 14.79 23.08 -8.74
C GLU A 169 15.00 24.27 -9.69
N ALA A 170 14.34 24.27 -10.86
CA ALA A 170 14.40 25.39 -11.80
C ALA A 170 13.87 26.70 -11.18
N SER A 171 12.72 26.65 -10.49
CA SER A 171 12.16 27.83 -9.82
C SER A 171 13.00 28.34 -8.65
N SER A 172 13.65 27.43 -7.89
CA SER A 172 14.56 27.79 -6.80
C SER A 172 15.80 28.50 -7.32
N LEU A 173 16.36 28.02 -8.44
CA LEU A 173 17.50 28.65 -9.09
C LEU A 173 17.15 30.05 -9.60
N GLU A 174 15.94 30.23 -10.16
CA GLU A 174 15.44 31.54 -10.59
C GLU A 174 15.24 32.50 -9.41
N ALA A 175 14.67 32.01 -8.30
CA ALA A 175 14.50 32.78 -7.07
C ALA A 175 15.86 33.21 -6.49
N GLU A 176 16.87 32.33 -6.52
CA GLU A 176 18.24 32.64 -6.09
C GLU A 176 18.88 33.71 -6.96
N ARG A 177 18.74 33.60 -8.29
CA ARG A 177 19.22 34.64 -9.23
C ARG A 177 18.56 35.99 -8.96
N THR A 178 17.24 36.00 -8.75
CA THR A 178 16.49 37.22 -8.45
C THR A 178 16.96 37.83 -7.13
N ARG A 179 17.22 37.00 -6.12
CA ARG A 179 17.77 37.43 -4.83
C ARG A 179 19.14 38.06 -4.99
N LEU A 180 20.04 37.45 -5.74
CA LEU A 180 21.38 38.00 -6.01
C LEU A 180 21.31 39.32 -6.79
N ALA A 181 20.47 39.41 -7.81
CA ALA A 181 20.24 40.65 -8.55
C ALA A 181 19.70 41.77 -7.63
N THR A 182 18.79 41.43 -6.72
CA THR A 182 18.26 42.38 -5.73
C THR A 182 19.34 42.85 -4.76
N LEU A 183 20.23 41.96 -4.32
CA LEU A 183 21.36 42.33 -3.45
C LEU A 183 22.32 43.28 -4.15
N ASN A 184 22.68 43.03 -5.41
CA ASN A 184 23.51 43.94 -6.19
C ASN A 184 22.84 45.32 -6.35
N ILE A 185 21.53 45.36 -6.64
CA ILE A 185 20.79 46.63 -6.73
C ILE A 185 20.78 47.37 -5.38
N LEU A 186 20.62 46.67 -4.26
CA LEU A 186 20.66 47.29 -2.94
C LEU A 186 22.03 47.89 -2.63
N GLU A 187 23.11 47.23 -3.06
CA GLU A 187 24.47 47.77 -2.98
C GLU A 187 24.61 49.07 -3.78
N ASP A 188 24.16 49.08 -5.04
CA ASP A 188 24.15 50.27 -5.90
C ASP A 188 23.31 51.42 -5.29
N VAL A 189 22.16 51.10 -4.69
CA VAL A 189 21.29 52.08 -4.04
C VAL A 189 21.96 52.68 -2.80
N GLU A 190 22.65 51.88 -2.00
CA GLU A 190 23.37 52.38 -0.82
C GLU A 190 24.57 53.25 -1.25
N GLU A 191 25.28 52.87 -2.32
CA GLU A 191 26.36 53.69 -2.89
C GLU A 191 25.83 55.05 -3.38
N ALA A 192 24.73 55.04 -4.14
CA ALA A 192 24.07 56.26 -4.60
C ALA A 192 23.58 57.13 -3.44
N ARG A 193 23.05 56.51 -2.37
CA ARG A 193 22.62 57.21 -1.16
C ARG A 193 23.79 57.92 -0.48
N VAL A 194 24.93 57.24 -0.30
CA VAL A 194 26.15 57.83 0.28
C VAL A 194 26.64 59.00 -0.57
N ALA A 195 26.68 58.84 -1.90
CA ALA A 195 27.09 59.89 -2.82
C ALA A 195 26.16 61.12 -2.76
N ILE A 196 24.84 60.90 -2.72
CA ILE A 196 23.85 61.98 -2.57
C ILE A 196 24.04 62.69 -1.23
N GLN A 197 24.25 61.95 -0.14
CA GLN A 197 24.45 62.53 1.19
C GLN A 197 25.71 63.42 1.24
N GLY A 198 26.81 62.99 0.61
CA GLY A 198 28.01 63.82 0.46
C GLY A 198 27.77 65.10 -0.34
N ARG A 199 27.03 65.03 -1.46
CA ARG A 199 26.63 66.24 -2.23
C ARG A 199 25.74 67.18 -1.42
N LEU A 200 24.88 66.65 -0.56
CA LEU A 200 24.02 67.45 0.32
C LEU A 200 24.88 68.26 1.31
N GLU A 201 25.89 67.63 1.92
CA GLU A 201 26.85 68.30 2.82
C GLU A 201 27.66 69.38 2.10
N GLU A 202 28.10 69.13 0.87
CA GLU A 202 28.77 70.13 0.03
C GLU A 202 27.86 71.31 -0.28
N LEU A 203 26.60 71.05 -0.63
CA LEU A 203 25.62 72.10 -0.93
C LEU A 203 25.29 72.94 0.30
N GLU A 204 25.20 72.32 1.49
CA GLU A 204 24.98 73.03 2.74
C GLU A 204 26.16 73.96 3.08
N LYS A 205 27.40 73.48 2.90
CA LYS A 205 28.62 74.30 3.04
C LYS A 205 28.62 75.45 2.03
N PHE A 206 28.29 75.20 0.77
CA PHE A 206 28.23 76.23 -0.26
C PHE A 206 27.18 77.29 0.05
N ASN A 207 25.98 76.88 0.48
CA ASN A 207 24.92 77.79 0.87
C ASN A 207 25.34 78.67 2.05
N LYS A 208 25.92 78.09 3.12
CA LYS A 208 26.50 78.85 4.25
C LYS A 208 27.53 79.89 3.78
N LEU A 209 28.41 79.52 2.84
CA LEU A 209 29.38 80.44 2.25
C LEU A 209 28.74 81.53 1.36
N ALA A 210 27.68 81.20 0.62
CA ALA A 210 26.96 82.13 -0.23
C ALA A 210 26.18 83.16 0.59
N VAL A 211 25.45 82.71 1.62
CA VAL A 211 24.78 83.59 2.59
C VAL A 211 25.80 84.48 3.29
N GLY A 212 26.95 83.92 3.70
CA GLY A 212 28.05 84.72 4.25
C GLY A 212 28.58 85.77 3.27
N ARG A 213 28.69 85.45 1.98
CA ARG A 213 29.06 86.40 0.92
C ARG A 213 28.00 87.47 0.72
N GLU A 214 26.72 87.12 0.71
CA GLU A 214 25.62 88.09 0.54
C GLU A 214 25.55 89.07 1.70
N LEU A 215 25.63 88.58 2.94
CA LEU A 215 25.69 89.43 4.13
C LEU A 215 26.83 90.45 4.01
N ARG A 216 28.02 89.99 3.60
CA ARG A 216 29.18 90.87 3.42
C ARG A 216 29.01 91.86 2.27
N MET A 217 28.32 91.48 1.19
CA MET A 217 27.96 92.40 0.10
C MET A 217 26.93 93.45 0.55
N MET A 218 26.05 93.08 1.48
CA MET A 218 25.10 94.00 2.10
C MET A 218 25.84 95.06 2.93
N ASP A 219 26.75 94.62 3.81
CA ASP A 219 27.59 95.50 4.61
C ASP A 219 28.40 96.45 3.72
N LEU A 220 29.05 95.92 2.67
CA LEU A 220 29.81 96.70 1.71
C LEU A 220 28.94 97.71 0.94
N LYS A 221 27.71 97.34 0.56
CA LYS A 221 26.77 98.27 -0.10
C LYS A 221 26.35 99.40 0.84
N GLU A 222 26.15 99.10 2.12
CA GLU A 222 25.81 100.10 3.13
C GLU A 222 26.99 101.06 3.37
N GLU A 223 28.22 100.53 3.43
CA GLU A 223 29.46 101.32 3.48
C GLU A 223 29.63 102.21 2.25
N ILE A 224 29.43 101.68 1.03
CA ILE A 224 29.48 102.46 -0.21
C ILE A 224 28.42 103.57 -0.18
N LYS A 225 27.23 103.30 0.34
CA LYS A 225 26.16 104.32 0.46
C LYS A 225 26.60 105.46 1.39
N LYS A 226 27.12 105.14 2.58
CA LYS A 226 27.65 106.14 3.53
C LYS A 226 28.79 106.95 2.93
N LEU A 227 29.78 106.28 2.34
CA LEU A 227 30.92 106.94 1.68
C LEU A 227 30.47 107.85 0.52
N LYS A 228 29.41 107.47 -0.20
CA LYS A 228 28.85 108.27 -1.30
C LYS A 228 28.08 109.50 -0.81
N GLU A 229 27.33 109.37 0.28
CA GLU A 229 26.68 110.49 0.97
C GLU A 229 27.73 111.49 1.48
N GLU A 230 28.81 111.02 2.11
CA GLU A 230 29.96 111.85 2.53
C GLU A 230 30.64 112.55 1.33
N LEU A 231 30.76 111.87 0.19
CA LEU A 231 31.36 112.45 -1.03
C LEU A 231 30.45 113.51 -1.68
N GLU A 232 29.13 113.33 -1.63
CA GLU A 232 28.15 114.33 -2.08
C GLU A 232 28.11 115.55 -1.15
N GLU A 233 28.25 115.36 0.17
CA GLU A 233 28.43 116.45 1.13
C GLU A 233 29.68 117.27 0.82
N GLN A 234 30.81 116.60 0.54
CA GLN A 234 32.06 117.27 0.13
C GLN A 234 31.95 117.98 -1.23
N ARG A 235 31.19 117.42 -2.18
CA ARG A 235 30.89 118.08 -3.47
C ARG A 235 29.98 119.30 -3.31
N SER A 236 28.99 119.26 -2.40
CA SER A 236 28.14 120.41 -2.09
C SER A 236 28.92 121.57 -1.45
N PHE A 237 29.91 121.24 -0.61
CA PHE A 237 30.81 122.21 0.03
C PHE A 237 31.85 122.84 -0.91
N SER A 238 32.21 122.16 -2.01
CA SER A 238 33.14 122.68 -3.02
C SER A 238 32.44 123.50 -4.12
N VAL A 239 31.19 123.18 -4.46
CA VAL A 239 30.38 123.99 -5.39
C VAL A 239 29.90 125.32 -4.76
N GLY A 240 29.70 125.37 -3.44
CA GLY A 240 29.34 126.59 -2.70
C GLY A 240 30.44 127.66 -2.60
N ARG A 241 31.72 127.30 -2.75
CA ARG A 241 32.83 128.27 -2.69
C ARG A 241 33.14 128.95 -4.03
N ASN A 242 32.78 128.36 -5.17
CA ASN A 242 33.12 128.90 -6.49
C ASN A 242 32.14 129.94 -7.06
N LYS A 243 31.06 130.31 -6.33
CA LYS A 243 30.04 131.29 -6.79
C LYS A 243 30.09 132.66 -6.09
N LYS A 244 31.08 132.91 -5.21
CA LYS A 244 31.29 134.21 -4.53
C LYS A 244 32.48 135.03 -5.07
N ILE A 245 33.07 134.64 -6.20
CA ILE A 245 34.16 135.37 -6.89
C ILE A 245 33.69 135.83 -8.28
N THR A 246 32.51 136.46 -8.40
CA THR A 246 32.10 137.22 -9.62
C THR A 246 30.82 138.00 -9.33
N ASN A 247 30.92 139.12 -8.58
CA ASN A 247 30.10 140.33 -8.77
C ASN A 247 30.40 141.37 -7.68
N LYS A 248 31.44 142.18 -7.94
CA LYS A 248 31.50 143.60 -7.55
C LYS A 248 32.54 144.31 -8.44
N LYS A 249 32.17 144.50 -9.70
CA LYS A 249 32.61 145.63 -10.54
C LYS A 249 31.34 146.19 -11.16
N THR A 250 31.22 147.51 -11.09
CA THR A 250 30.07 148.38 -11.42
C THR A 250 28.85 148.25 -10.51
#